data_AF-A0A146KH58-F1
#
_entry.id   AF-A0A146KH58-F1
#
_cell.length_a   1.000
_cell.length_b   1.000
_cell.length_c   1.000
_cell.angle_alpha   90.00
_cell.angle_beta   90.00
_cell.angle_gamma   90.00
#
_symmetry.space_group_name_H-M   'P 1'
#
loop_
_entity.id
_entity.type
_entity.pdbx_description
1 polymer ?
#
loop_
_entity_poly.entity_id
_entity_poly.type
_entity_poly.pdbx_seq_one_letter_code
_entity_poly.pdbx_strand_id
1 'polypeptide(L)'
;VIFTDNHLGQRDNLEQNFIMFEELLYTSQQNQPDLVIYMGDMFDQKHVDALHIKRTKDLLLKYNMRELSQNELLLPAEDAISRQIDRISIPFVQICGNHEEMCVLDLLPTTKIKSSLE
;
A
#
# COMPACT_ATOMS: atom_id res chain seq x y z
N VAL A 1 -0.63 5.31 -13.70
CA VAL A 1 -1.00 6.56 -13.00
C VAL A 1 0.13 6.97 -12.07
N ILE A 2 0.35 8.27 -11.87
CA ILE A 2 1.42 8.80 -11.02
C ILE A 2 0.81 9.68 -9.93
N PHE A 3 1.21 9.47 -8.68
CA PHE A 3 0.83 10.26 -7.50
C PHE A 3 2.08 10.83 -6.81
N THR A 4 1.92 11.88 -6.01
CA THR A 4 3.01 12.52 -5.25
C THR A 4 2.41 13.39 -4.14
N ASP A 5 3.18 13.64 -3.08
CA ASP A 5 2.93 14.71 -2.09
C ASP A 5 1.55 14.70 -1.41
N ASN A 6 1.02 13.53 -1.01
CA ASN A 6 -0.24 13.49 -0.24
C ASN A 6 -0.04 13.85 1.24
N HIS A 7 1.19 13.81 1.76
CA HIS A 7 1.50 14.18 3.15
C HIS A 7 0.54 13.55 4.18
N LEU A 8 0.29 12.24 4.05
CA LEU A 8 -0.54 11.48 4.98
C LEU A 8 0.01 11.61 6.40
N GLY A 9 -0.88 11.81 7.37
CA GLY A 9 -0.46 12.03 8.76
C GLY A 9 -0.18 13.49 9.14
N GLN A 10 -0.30 14.45 8.19
CA GLN A 10 -0.17 15.87 8.51
C GLN A 10 -1.28 16.32 9.47
N ARG A 11 -0.89 16.89 10.62
CA ARG A 11 -1.81 17.16 11.73
C ARG A 11 -2.97 18.09 11.38
N ASP A 12 -2.69 19.12 10.59
CA ASP A 12 -3.68 20.17 10.30
C ASP A 12 -4.76 19.69 9.32
N ASN A 13 -4.50 18.64 8.54
CA ASN A 13 -5.39 18.13 7.48
C ASN A 13 -5.53 16.60 7.50
N LEU A 14 -5.38 15.97 8.66
CA LEU A 14 -5.22 14.52 8.79
C LEU A 14 -6.27 13.72 8.00
N GLU A 15 -7.54 13.96 8.28
CA GLU A 15 -8.64 13.22 7.63
C GLU A 15 -8.77 13.56 6.15
N GLN A 16 -8.55 14.82 5.79
CA GLN A 16 -8.68 15.28 4.41
C GLN A 16 -7.61 14.65 3.50
N ASN A 17 -6.37 14.51 3.99
CA ASN A 17 -5.30 13.87 3.23
C ASN A 17 -5.61 12.39 2.96
N PHE A 18 -6.22 11.69 3.93
CA PHE A 18 -6.67 10.30 3.73
C PHE A 18 -7.86 10.19 2.79
N ILE A 19 -8.83 11.11 2.86
CA ILE A 19 -9.98 11.14 1.93
C ILE A 19 -9.48 11.36 0.51
N MET A 20 -8.60 12.35 0.28
CA MET A 20 -8.02 12.61 -1.03
C MET A 20 -7.22 11.42 -1.55
N PHE A 21 -6.44 10.76 -0.68
CA PHE A 21 -5.71 9.56 -1.06
C PHE A 21 -6.65 8.40 -1.44
N GLU A 22 -7.75 8.19 -0.71
CA GLU A 22 -8.79 7.23 -1.08
C GLU A 22 -9.44 7.57 -2.42
N GLU A 23 -9.74 8.83 -2.70
CA GLU A 23 -10.29 9.28 -3.99
C GLU A 23 -9.32 9.03 -5.16
N LEU A 24 -8.02 9.25 -4.96
CA LEU A 24 -6.98 8.94 -5.95
C LEU A 24 -6.94 7.44 -6.25
N LEU A 25 -6.96 6.60 -5.21
CA LEU A 25 -6.98 5.14 -5.35
C LEU A 25 -8.26 4.65 -6.02
N TYR A 26 -9.43 5.18 -5.63
CA TYR A 26 -10.70 4.89 -6.29
C TYR A 26 -10.66 5.25 -7.78
N THR A 27 -10.18 6.44 -8.10
CA THR A 27 -10.03 6.90 -9.50
C THR A 27 -9.08 6.01 -10.28
N SER A 28 -7.97 5.60 -9.66
CA SER A 28 -7.05 4.63 -10.27
C SER A 28 -7.75 3.30 -10.55
N GLN A 29 -8.49 2.76 -9.58
CA GLN A 29 -9.22 1.50 -9.75
C GLN A 29 -10.25 1.58 -10.89
N GLN A 30 -10.96 2.70 -11.05
CA GLN A 30 -11.91 2.88 -12.15
C GLN A 30 -11.22 2.93 -13.52
N ASN A 31 -10.03 3.52 -13.59
CA ASN A 31 -9.28 3.64 -14.84
C ASN A 31 -8.43 2.40 -15.19
N GLN A 32 -8.29 1.45 -14.25
CA GLN A 32 -7.55 0.19 -14.43
C GLN A 32 -6.16 0.38 -15.10
N PRO A 33 -5.29 1.26 -14.58
CA PRO A 33 -3.95 1.41 -15.15
C PRO A 33 -3.12 0.15 -14.88
N ASP A 34 -2.15 -0.12 -15.76
CA ASP A 34 -1.23 -1.26 -15.60
C ASP A 34 -0.30 -1.11 -14.37
N LEU A 35 -0.09 0.12 -13.90
CA LEU A 35 0.83 0.45 -12.81
C LEU A 35 0.45 1.79 -12.14
N VAL A 36 0.62 1.83 -10.82
CA VAL A 36 0.64 3.07 -10.03
C VAL A 36 2.05 3.32 -9.51
N ILE A 37 2.56 4.52 -9.76
CA ILE A 37 3.84 5.00 -9.22
C ILE A 37 3.53 6.14 -8.25
N TYR A 38 4.06 6.03 -7.03
CA TYR A 38 3.97 7.07 -6.02
C TYR A 38 5.34 7.71 -5.82
N MET A 39 5.48 8.98 -6.20
CA MET A 39 6.76 9.68 -6.33
C MET A 39 7.08 10.56 -5.10
N GLY A 40 7.28 9.94 -3.94
CA GLY A 40 7.77 10.65 -2.75
C GLY A 40 6.71 11.37 -1.94
N ASP A 41 7.06 11.60 -0.68
CA ASP A 41 6.31 12.38 0.32
C ASP A 41 4.85 11.91 0.47
N MET A 42 4.68 10.58 0.48
CA MET A 42 3.40 9.97 0.82
C MET A 42 3.02 10.32 2.25
N PHE A 43 3.97 10.27 3.17
CA PHE A 43 3.78 10.65 4.56
C PHE A 43 4.46 11.99 4.88
N ASP A 44 3.87 12.76 5.79
CA ASP A 44 4.38 14.08 6.19
C ASP A 44 5.51 14.04 7.22
N GLN A 45 5.80 12.85 7.77
CA GLN A 45 6.72 12.70 8.91
C GLN A 45 7.68 11.54 8.67
N LYS A 46 8.93 11.74 9.11
CA LYS A 46 9.98 10.69 9.06
C LYS A 46 9.60 9.44 9.84
N HIS A 47 8.88 9.62 10.95
CA HIS A 47 8.34 8.54 11.75
C HIS A 47 6.82 8.58 11.67
N VAL A 48 6.28 7.68 10.86
CA VAL A 48 4.85 7.60 10.61
C VAL A 48 4.18 6.82 11.74
N ASP A 49 3.08 7.34 12.27
CA ASP A 49 2.27 6.61 13.25
C ASP A 49 1.77 5.28 12.69
N ALA A 50 1.84 4.22 13.50
CA ALA A 50 1.38 2.88 13.12
C ALA A 50 -0.08 2.85 12.63
N LEU A 51 -0.92 3.75 13.17
CA LEU A 51 -2.30 3.91 12.73
C LEU A 51 -2.39 4.43 11.29
N HIS A 52 -1.57 5.40 10.91
CA HIS A 52 -1.54 5.96 9.55
C HIS A 52 -1.00 4.94 8.56
N ILE A 53 0.05 4.18 8.94
CA ILE A 53 0.55 3.06 8.14
C ILE A 53 -0.56 2.03 7.93
N LYS A 54 -1.22 1.61 8.99
CA LYS A 54 -2.31 0.62 8.91
C LYS A 54 -3.43 1.11 8.00
N ARG A 55 -3.92 2.35 8.18
CA ARG A 55 -4.97 2.94 7.34
C ARG A 55 -4.56 3.00 5.87
N THR A 56 -3.32 3.38 5.58
CA THR A 56 -2.78 3.42 4.22
C THR A 56 -2.74 2.02 3.61
N LYS A 57 -2.29 1.01 4.36
CA LYS A 57 -2.29 -0.39 3.92
C LYS A 57 -3.70 -0.90 3.66
N ASP A 58 -4.65 -0.60 4.53
CA ASP A 58 -6.06 -1.01 4.37
C ASP A 58 -6.67 -0.43 3.09
N LEU A 59 -6.37 0.85 2.78
CA LEU A 59 -6.78 1.49 1.53
C LEU A 59 -6.12 0.85 0.30
N LEU A 60 -4.81 0.64 0.32
CA LEU A 60 -4.10 0.00 -0.79
C LEU A 60 -4.62 -1.43 -1.03
N LEU A 61 -4.88 -2.20 0.02
CA LEU A 61 -5.49 -3.53 -0.11
C LEU A 61 -6.90 -3.47 -0.71
N LYS A 62 -7.70 -2.47 -0.33
CA LYS A 62 -9.07 -2.29 -0.85
C LYS A 62 -9.10 -1.97 -2.35
N TYR A 63 -8.15 -1.18 -2.84
CA TYR A 63 -8.19 -0.66 -4.22
C TYR A 63 -7.26 -1.38 -5.20
N ASN A 64 -6.19 -2.01 -4.71
CA ASN A 64 -5.15 -2.61 -5.56
C ASN A 64 -5.12 -4.13 -5.53
N MET A 65 -6.02 -4.78 -4.78
CA MET A 65 -6.15 -6.23 -4.76
C MET A 65 -7.43 -6.66 -5.47
N ARG A 66 -7.39 -7.79 -6.17
CA ARG A 66 -8.59 -8.45 -6.68
C ARG A 66 -9.31 -9.20 -5.56
N GLU A 67 -10.63 -9.26 -5.68
CA GLU A 67 -11.43 -10.16 -4.88
C GLU A 67 -11.11 -11.62 -5.25
N LEU A 68 -11.11 -12.49 -4.23
CA LEU A 68 -10.95 -13.92 -4.43
C LEU A 68 -12.32 -14.56 -4.64
N SER A 69 -12.40 -15.47 -5.59
CA SER A 69 -13.56 -16.37 -5.69
C SER A 69 -13.61 -17.33 -4.50
N GLN A 70 -14.80 -17.85 -4.19
CA GLN A 70 -14.97 -18.87 -3.13
C GLN A 70 -14.08 -20.10 -3.34
N ASN A 71 -13.81 -20.47 -4.59
CA ASN A 71 -12.96 -21.62 -4.92
C ASN A 71 -11.48 -21.36 -4.59
N GLU A 72 -11.00 -20.13 -4.75
CA GLU A 72 -9.61 -19.75 -4.42
C GLU A 72 -9.39 -19.64 -2.92
N LEU A 73 -10.44 -19.33 -2.14
CA LEU A 73 -10.39 -19.31 -0.66
C LEU A 73 -10.18 -20.70 -0.05
N LEU A 74 -10.56 -21.77 -0.77
CA LEU A 74 -10.50 -23.15 -0.29
C LEU A 74 -9.15 -23.85 -0.57
N LEU A 75 -8.28 -23.23 -1.37
CA LEU A 75 -7.00 -23.83 -1.73
C LEU A 75 -6.03 -23.81 -0.53
N PRO A 76 -5.26 -24.88 -0.25
CA PRO A 76 -4.37 -24.97 0.90
C PRO A 76 -3.23 -23.92 0.84
N ALA A 77 -2.84 -23.34 1.98
CA ALA A 77 -2.01 -22.13 2.11
C ALA A 77 -0.51 -22.27 1.75
N GLU A 78 -0.14 -23.28 0.96
CA GLU A 78 1.25 -23.79 0.87
C GLU A 78 2.24 -22.79 0.23
N ASP A 79 1.77 -21.74 -0.46
CA ASP A 79 2.61 -20.63 -0.94
C ASP A 79 1.91 -19.27 -0.75
N ALA A 80 1.79 -18.83 0.50
CA ALA A 80 1.08 -17.60 0.87
C ALA A 80 1.59 -16.33 0.15
N ILE A 81 2.89 -16.26 -0.17
CA ILE A 81 3.51 -15.11 -0.85
C ILE A 81 3.15 -15.09 -2.33
N SER A 82 3.31 -16.21 -3.04
CA SER A 82 2.97 -16.30 -4.48
C SER A 82 1.50 -15.95 -4.71
N ARG A 83 0.61 -16.46 -3.84
CA ARG A 83 -0.82 -16.14 -3.93
C ARG A 83 -1.16 -14.69 -3.62
N GLN A 84 -0.36 -14.00 -2.82
CA GLN A 84 -0.58 -12.56 -2.59
C GLN A 84 -0.16 -11.74 -3.79
N ILE A 85 0.93 -12.12 -4.46
CA ILE A 85 1.35 -11.49 -5.71
C ILE A 85 0.27 -11.69 -6.79
N ASP A 86 -0.26 -12.90 -6.93
CA ASP A 86 -1.35 -13.22 -7.88
C ASP A 86 -2.67 -12.47 -7.60
N ARG A 87 -2.79 -11.87 -6.42
CA ARG A 87 -3.96 -11.07 -6.02
C ARG A 87 -3.81 -9.59 -6.29
N ILE A 88 -2.63 -9.11 -6.66
CA ILE A 88 -2.44 -7.70 -7.00
C ILE A 88 -3.14 -7.44 -8.34
N SER A 89 -4.18 -6.62 -8.34
CA SER A 89 -4.87 -6.19 -9.56
C SER A 89 -4.14 -5.03 -10.24
N ILE A 90 -3.65 -4.08 -9.44
CA ILE A 90 -2.91 -2.90 -9.91
C ILE A 90 -1.63 -2.78 -9.07
N PRO A 91 -0.46 -3.09 -9.63
CA PRO A 91 0.81 -2.93 -8.93
C PRO A 91 1.01 -1.49 -8.45
N PHE A 92 1.53 -1.34 -7.24
CA PHE A 92 1.80 -0.06 -6.60
C PHE A 92 3.27 0.01 -6.21
N VAL A 93 3.98 1.01 -6.72
CA VAL A 93 5.41 1.22 -6.42
C VAL A 93 5.56 2.58 -5.74
N GLN A 94 6.23 2.61 -4.59
CA GLN A 94 6.58 3.83 -3.88
C GLN A 94 8.05 4.17 -4.07
N ILE A 95 8.33 5.44 -4.34
CA ILE A 95 9.64 6.07 -4.21
C ILE A 95 9.57 6.92 -2.94
N CYS A 96 10.58 6.84 -2.08
CA CYS A 96 10.56 7.58 -0.81
C CYS A 96 10.99 9.03 -1.04
N GLY A 97 10.25 9.98 -0.45
CA GLY A 97 10.54 11.41 -0.55
C GLY A 97 11.48 11.92 0.55
N ASN A 98 11.64 13.24 0.65
CA ASN A 98 12.55 13.84 1.65
C ASN A 98 11.95 13.87 3.07
N HIS A 99 10.62 13.74 3.20
CA HIS A 99 9.93 13.66 4.49
C HIS A 99 9.95 12.24 5.06
N GLU A 100 10.36 11.24 4.27
CA GLU A 100 10.34 9.82 4.63
C GLU A 100 11.77 9.34 4.89
N GLU A 101 12.05 8.75 6.06
CA GLU A 101 13.39 8.18 6.33
C GLU A 101 13.59 6.85 5.58
N MET A 102 12.50 6.10 5.37
CA MET A 102 12.42 4.89 4.56
C MET A 102 10.99 4.71 4.05
N CYS A 103 10.79 4.00 2.95
CA CYS A 103 9.46 3.60 2.51
C CYS A 103 8.90 2.58 3.52
N VAL A 104 7.79 2.95 4.19
CA VAL A 104 7.25 2.18 5.32
C VAL A 104 6.20 1.14 4.89
N LEU A 105 5.88 1.11 3.59
CA LEU A 105 4.84 0.25 3.02
C LEU A 105 5.39 -1.09 2.52
N ASP A 106 5.49 -2.06 3.43
CA ASP A 106 5.46 -3.46 3.06
C ASP A 106 4.00 -3.88 2.81
N LEU A 107 3.57 -3.86 1.54
CA LEU A 107 2.22 -4.31 1.13
C LEU A 107 2.08 -5.83 1.10
N LEU A 108 3.20 -6.54 0.92
CA LEU A 108 3.28 -7.97 1.19
C LEU A 108 3.57 -8.15 2.69
N PRO A 109 2.96 -9.11 3.38
CA PRO A 109 3.48 -9.56 4.66
C PRO A 109 4.92 -9.97 4.39
N THR A 110 5.83 -9.19 4.94
CA THR A 110 7.17 -9.65 5.18
C THR A 110 7.02 -10.90 6.03
N THR A 111 7.14 -12.06 5.40
CA THR A 111 7.76 -13.17 6.10
C THR A 111 9.08 -12.60 6.56
N LYS A 112 9.18 -12.30 7.85
CA LYS A 112 10.48 -12.06 8.47
C LYS A 112 11.26 -13.34 8.20
N ILE A 113 12.08 -13.34 7.16
CA ILE A 113 13.17 -14.28 7.05
C ILE A 113 14.03 -13.91 8.26
N LYS A 114 13.83 -14.61 9.38
CA LYS A 114 14.84 -14.67 10.42
C LYS A 114 16.06 -15.22 9.70
N SER A 115 17.03 -14.36 9.37
CA SER A 115 18.39 -14.83 9.20
C SER A 115 18.80 -15.35 10.56
N SER A 116 18.57 -16.64 10.81
CA SER A 116 19.32 -17.37 11.83
C SER A 116 20.75 -17.49 11.31
N LEU A 117 21.48 -16.39 11.44
CA LEU A 117 22.93 -16.34 11.46
C LEU A 117 23.31 -15.80 12.84
N GLU A 118 22.97 -16.59 13.85
CA GLU A 118 23.65 -16.65 15.15
C GLU A 118 23.73 -18.11 15.57
#